data_AF-A0A0X3S3W0-F1
#
_entry.id   AF-A0A0X3S3W0-F1
#
_cell.length_a   1.000
_cell.length_b   1.000
_cell.length_c   1.000
_cell.angle_alpha   90.00
_cell.angle_beta   90.00
_cell.angle_gamma   90.00
#
_symmetry.space_group_name_H-M   'P 1'
#
loop_
_entity.id
_entity.type
_entity.pdbx_description
1 polymer ?
#
loop_
_entity_poly.entity_id
_entity_poly.type
_entity_poly.pdbx_seq_one_letter_code
_entity_poly.pdbx_strand_id
1 'polypeptide(L)'
;MRSAVARHETLGAHDRDLPLPDHAGAVLASVETTDLLRQLSHEHREVLLHTYLCGRTAQETARILGIPAGTVKSRQHYALNTLRAKAGRGLRRER
;
A
#
# COMPACT_ATOMS: atom_id res chain seq x y z
N MET A 1 54.41 18.81 -12.76
CA MET A 1 54.05 17.91 -13.86
C MET A 1 54.18 16.47 -13.35
N ARG A 2 53.12 15.65 -13.51
CA ARG A 2 52.92 14.22 -13.15
C ARG A 2 52.55 13.95 -11.68
N SER A 3 51.28 13.64 -11.37
CA SER A 3 50.58 12.34 -11.55
C SER A 3 50.98 11.33 -10.46
N ALA A 4 50.12 10.58 -9.78
CA ALA A 4 48.67 10.45 -9.77
C ALA A 4 48.26 9.79 -8.45
N VAL A 5 47.10 10.18 -7.92
CA VAL A 5 46.36 9.46 -6.88
C VAL A 5 45.81 8.18 -7.50
N ALA A 6 46.24 7.03 -6.99
CA ALA A 6 45.58 5.72 -7.15
C ALA A 6 46.23 4.83 -6.07
N ARG A 7 45.53 4.29 -5.09
CA ARG A 7 44.49 3.28 -5.27
C ARG A 7 43.69 3.24 -3.96
N HIS A 8 42.42 3.61 -3.99
CA HIS A 8 41.46 2.96 -3.11
C HIS A 8 40.84 1.86 -3.94
N GLU A 9 41.25 0.65 -3.63
CA GLU A 9 40.75 -0.57 -4.23
C GLU A 9 39.26 -0.65 -3.93
N THR A 10 38.46 -0.57 -4.99
CA THR A 10 37.05 -0.96 -5.01
C THR A 10 36.95 -2.41 -4.57
N LEU A 11 36.66 -2.64 -3.29
CA LEU A 11 36.16 -3.90 -2.79
C LEU A 11 34.68 -4.02 -3.22
N GLY A 12 34.41 -5.05 -4.01
CA GLY A 12 33.18 -5.26 -4.75
C GLY A 12 31.94 -5.13 -3.88
N ALA A 13 31.09 -4.17 -4.21
CA ALA A 13 29.69 -4.29 -3.90
C ALA A 13 29.19 -5.48 -4.70
N HIS A 14 28.99 -6.61 -4.03
CA HIS A 14 28.15 -7.67 -4.51
C HIS A 14 26.88 -7.02 -5.02
N ASP A 15 26.71 -7.01 -6.35
CA ASP A 15 25.45 -6.72 -6.99
C ASP A 15 24.49 -7.75 -6.45
N ARG A 16 23.76 -7.35 -5.41
CA ARG A 16 22.74 -8.17 -4.80
C ARG A 16 21.67 -8.16 -5.88
N ASP A 17 21.69 -9.21 -6.69
CA ASP A 17 20.70 -9.52 -7.71
C ASP A 17 19.36 -9.72 -6.97
N LEU A 18 18.78 -8.59 -6.56
CA LEU A 18 17.46 -8.52 -5.97
C LEU A 18 16.54 -8.73 -7.16
N PRO A 19 15.80 -9.84 -7.23
CA PRO A 19 14.91 -10.08 -8.36
C PRO A 19 14.00 -8.86 -8.48
N LEU A 20 14.18 -8.12 -9.58
CA LEU A 20 13.37 -6.97 -9.87
C LEU A 20 11.92 -7.47 -9.91
N PRO A 21 10.99 -6.92 -9.10
CA PRO A 21 9.64 -7.44 -9.04
C PRO A 21 9.07 -7.53 -10.45
N ASP A 22 8.59 -8.71 -10.84
CA ASP A 22 7.99 -8.90 -12.15
C ASP A 22 6.85 -7.89 -12.32
N HIS A 23 6.95 -7.10 -13.39
CA HIS A 23 5.98 -6.07 -13.71
C HIS A 23 4.59 -6.67 -13.88
N ALA A 24 4.48 -7.87 -14.47
CA ALA A 24 3.20 -8.57 -14.59
C ALA A 24 2.61 -8.93 -13.22
N GLY A 25 3.44 -9.43 -12.29
CA GLY A 25 3.04 -9.68 -10.91
C GLY A 25 2.55 -8.42 -10.18
N ALA A 26 3.23 -7.29 -10.35
CA ALA A 26 2.81 -6.02 -9.77
C ALA A 26 1.46 -5.53 -10.32
N VAL A 27 1.22 -5.72 -11.62
CA VAL A 27 -0.07 -5.39 -12.25
C VAL A 27 -1.19 -6.29 -11.70
N LEU A 28 -0.96 -7.61 -11.61
CA LEU A 28 -1.95 -8.55 -11.05
C LEU A 28 -2.31 -8.20 -9.60
N ALA A 29 -1.31 -7.95 -8.74
CA ALA A 29 -1.54 -7.55 -7.36
C ALA A 29 -2.34 -6.23 -7.25
N SER A 30 -2.12 -5.31 -8.18
CA SER A 30 -2.87 -4.04 -8.25
C SER A 30 -4.33 -4.26 -8.67
N VAL A 31 -4.58 -5.16 -9.63
CA VAL A 31 -5.94 -5.53 -10.06
C VAL A 31 -6.69 -6.20 -8.91
N GLU A 32 -6.09 -7.18 -8.24
CA GLU A 32 -6.68 -7.86 -7.09
C GLU A 32 -7.00 -6.89 -5.94
N THR A 33 -6.07 -5.99 -5.63
CA THR A 33 -6.26 -4.96 -4.60
C THR A 33 -7.44 -4.06 -4.96
N THR A 34 -7.55 -3.66 -6.23
CA THR A 34 -8.65 -2.84 -6.74
C THR A 34 -9.99 -3.55 -6.59
N ASP A 35 -10.05 -4.85 -6.91
CA ASP A 35 -11.28 -5.64 -6.78
C ASP A 35 -11.68 -5.86 -5.32
N LEU A 36 -10.72 -6.01 -4.41
CA LEU A 36 -11.00 -6.07 -2.98
C LEU A 36 -11.58 -4.74 -2.45
N LEU A 37 -11.01 -3.61 -2.87
CA LEU A 37 -11.51 -2.28 -2.50
C LEU A 37 -12.91 -1.99 -3.07
N ARG A 38 -13.22 -2.50 -4.26
CA ARG A 38 -14.56 -2.40 -4.88
C ARG A 38 -15.64 -3.11 -4.07
N GLN A 39 -15.27 -4.16 -3.35
CA GLN A 39 -16.20 -4.93 -2.51
C GLN A 39 -16.49 -4.29 -1.14
N LEU A 40 -15.84 -3.18 -0.79
CA LEU A 40 -16.19 -2.39 0.39
C LEU A 40 -17.43 -1.55 0.11
N SER A 41 -18.20 -1.25 1.16
CA SER A 41 -19.21 -0.20 1.08
C SER A 41 -18.56 1.15 0.73
N HIS A 42 -19.34 2.03 0.12
CA HIS A 42 -18.88 3.38 -0.25
C HIS A 42 -18.24 4.10 0.94
N GLU A 43 -18.92 4.08 2.09
CA GLU A 43 -18.49 4.74 3.32
C GLU A 43 -17.14 4.22 3.85
N HIS A 44 -16.90 2.91 3.76
CA HIS A 44 -15.62 2.32 4.15
C HIS A 44 -14.52 2.72 3.17
N ARG A 45 -14.81 2.71 1.87
CA ARG A 45 -13.85 3.05 0.83
C ARG A 45 -13.43 4.52 0.87
N GLU A 46 -14.37 5.44 1.08
CA GLU A 46 -14.05 6.88 1.21
C GLU A 46 -13.09 7.13 2.37
N VAL A 47 -13.39 6.56 3.54
CA VAL A 47 -12.52 6.73 4.70
C VAL A 47 -11.10 6.23 4.42
N LEU A 48 -10.94 5.07 3.76
CA LEU A 48 -9.62 4.57 3.38
C LEU A 48 -8.92 5.42 2.30
N LEU A 49 -9.66 5.92 1.31
CA LEU A 49 -9.15 6.83 0.28
C LEU A 49 -8.52 8.06 0.95
N HIS A 50 -9.25 8.72 1.84
CA HIS A 50 -8.76 9.93 2.48
C HIS A 50 -7.53 9.66 3.36
N THR A 51 -7.51 8.57 4.13
CA THR A 51 -6.44 8.37 5.11
C THR A 51 -5.22 7.62 4.60
N TYR A 52 -5.38 6.69 3.66
CA TYR A 52 -4.26 5.90 3.12
C TYR A 52 -3.78 6.40 1.76
N LEU A 53 -4.70 6.79 0.88
CA LEU A 53 -4.32 7.23 -0.47
C LEU A 53 -4.01 8.73 -0.53
N CYS A 54 -4.67 9.53 0.29
CA CYS A 54 -4.42 10.97 0.36
C CYS A 54 -3.64 11.42 1.61
N GLY A 55 -3.24 10.50 2.50
CA GLY A 55 -2.42 10.80 3.67
C GLY A 55 -3.05 11.71 4.72
N ARG A 56 -4.40 11.84 4.74
CA ARG A 56 -5.10 12.74 5.65
C ARG A 56 -5.26 12.13 7.03
N THR A 57 -5.24 12.98 8.05
CA THR A 57 -5.58 12.59 9.43
C THR A 57 -7.05 12.25 9.58
N ALA A 58 -7.41 11.61 10.70
CA ALA A 58 -8.80 11.31 11.02
C ALA A 58 -9.65 12.58 11.21
N GLN A 59 -9.10 13.66 11.77
CA GLN A 59 -9.83 14.93 11.91
C GLN A 59 -10.06 15.62 10.57
N GLU A 60 -9.08 15.63 9.67
CA GLU A 60 -9.26 16.18 8.32
C GLU A 60 -10.29 15.40 7.53
N THR A 61 -10.21 14.08 7.58
CA THR A 61 -11.17 13.18 6.93
C THR A 61 -12.59 13.38 7.47
N ALA A 62 -12.73 13.52 8.80
CA ALA A 62 -14.01 13.82 9.44
C ALA A 62 -14.63 15.12 8.91
N ARG A 63 -13.82 16.19 8.77
CA ARG A 63 -14.27 17.47 8.21
C ARG A 63 -14.67 17.35 6.74
N ILE A 64 -13.90 16.63 5.93
CA ILE A 64 -14.19 16.46 4.50
C ILE A 64 -15.46 15.64 4.27
N LEU A 65 -15.66 14.57 5.03
CA LEU A 65 -16.80 13.67 4.88
C LEU A 65 -18.05 14.11 5.67
N GLY A 66 -17.95 15.17 6.48
CA GLY A 66 -19.06 15.66 7.30
C GLY A 66 -19.52 14.68 8.39
N ILE A 67 -18.61 13.88 8.95
CA ILE A 67 -18.90 12.86 9.97
C ILE A 67 -18.04 13.03 11.23
N PRO A 68 -18.45 12.47 12.39
CA PRO A 68 -17.61 12.50 13.59
C PRO A 68 -16.26 11.79 13.41
N ALA A 69 -15.20 12.33 14.02
CA ALA A 69 -13.88 11.68 13.99
C ALA A 69 -13.86 10.28 14.63
N GLY A 70 -14.74 10.02 15.60
CA GLY A 70 -14.98 8.67 16.14
C GLY A 70 -15.50 7.71 15.08
N THR A 71 -16.41 8.18 14.21
CA THR A 71 -16.96 7.42 13.08
C THR A 71 -15.91 7.13 12.01
N VAL A 72 -14.98 8.07 11.77
CA VAL A 72 -13.82 7.80 10.87
C VAL A 72 -13.01 6.62 11.42
N LYS A 73 -12.66 6.63 12.71
CA LYS A 73 -11.88 5.55 13.33
C LYS A 73 -12.61 4.20 13.29
N SER A 74 -13.90 4.18 13.61
CA SER A 74 -14.69 2.94 13.56
C SER A 74 -14.84 2.42 12.13
N ARG A 75 -15.15 3.29 11.15
CA ARG A 75 -15.21 2.92 9.72
C ARG A 75 -13.88 2.39 9.21
N GLN A 76 -12.74 2.98 9.59
CA GLN A 76 -11.42 2.42 9.25
C GLN A 76 -11.25 1.01 9.79
N HIS A 77 -11.56 0.81 11.07
CA HIS A 77 -11.43 -0.50 11.71
C HIS A 77 -12.25 -1.57 10.99
N TYR A 78 -13.53 -1.29 10.71
CA TYR A 78 -14.40 -2.23 9.99
C TYR A 78 -14.00 -2.44 8.53
N ALA A 79 -13.57 -1.38 7.83
CA ALA A 79 -13.07 -1.46 6.47
C ALA A 79 -11.86 -2.40 6.37
N LEU A 80 -10.85 -2.21 7.24
CA LEU A 80 -9.63 -3.03 7.25
C LEU A 80 -9.93 -4.49 7.62
N ASN A 81 -10.81 -4.73 8.60
CA ASN A 81 -11.21 -6.10 8.95
C ASN A 81 -11.95 -6.78 7.80
N THR A 82 -12.81 -6.04 7.09
CA THR A 82 -13.51 -6.54 5.90
C THR A 82 -12.52 -6.89 4.79
N LEU A 83 -11.52 -6.05 4.54
CA LEU A 83 -10.45 -6.32 3.57
C LEU A 83 -9.66 -7.58 3.96
N ARG A 84 -9.21 -7.70 5.21
CA ARG A 84 -8.48 -8.90 5.68
C ARG A 84 -9.30 -10.18 5.48
N ALA A 85 -10.59 -10.13 5.82
CA ALA A 85 -11.50 -11.27 5.64
C ALA A 85 -11.70 -11.63 4.15
N LYS A 86 -11.74 -10.64 3.26
CA LYS A 86 -11.88 -10.86 1.81
C LYS A 86 -10.57 -11.34 1.17
N ALA A 87 -9.45 -10.70 1.49
CA ALA A 87 -8.11 -11.08 1.01
C ALA A 87 -7.79 -12.52 1.40
N GLY A 88 -8.02 -12.91 2.66
CA GLY A 88 -7.80 -14.29 3.12
C GLY A 88 -8.69 -15.35 2.43
N ARG A 89 -9.80 -14.95 1.80
CA ARG A 89 -10.61 -15.83 0.94
C ARG A 89 -10.13 -15.85 -0.52
N GLY A 90 -9.66 -14.72 -1.05
CA GLY A 90 -9.09 -14.61 -2.40
C GLY A 90 -7.78 -15.39 -2.54
N LEU A 91 -6.84 -15.17 -1.62
CA LEU A 91 -5.54 -15.85 -1.57
C LEU A 91 -5.62 -17.38 -1.36
N ARG A 92 -6.78 -17.92 -0.97
CA ARG A 92 -7.02 -19.38 -0.86
C ARG A 92 -7.65 -19.98 -2.11
N ARG A 93 -8.19 -19.19 -3.04
CA ARG A 93 -8.86 -19.70 -4.25
C ARG A 93 -7.91 -20.03 -5.39
N GLU A 94 -6.63 -19.68 -5.27
CA GLU A 94 -5.58 -19.94 -6.28
C GLU A 94 -4.56 -21.00 -5.81
N ARG A 95 -4.93 -21.85 -4.83
CA ARG A 95 -4.12 -22.97 -4.35
C ARG A 95 -4.67 -24.29 -4.86
#